data_AF-A0A077WIL9-F1
#
_entry.id   AF-A0A077WIL9-F1
#
_cell.length_a   1.000
_cell.length_b   1.000
_cell.length_c   1.000
_cell.angle_alpha   90.00
_cell.angle_beta   90.00
_cell.angle_gamma   90.00
#
_symmetry.space_group_name_H-M   'P 1'
#
loop_
_entity.id
_entity.type
_entity.pdbx_description
1 polymer ?
#
loop_
_entity_poly.entity_id
_entity_poly.type
_entity_poly.pdbx_seq_one_letter_code
_entity_poly.pdbx_strand_id
1 'polypeptide(L)'
;MELHQQAQASLDPNTIQELEALRSKLYSLQETFASQIAYLKEPKYPFNWPDLLNKFNMLTAKFASLSEDFYGYIETGSNATLPKLMLHPYTPTTTEHETNILGVLLRTKLIPDIEKLELETQAALARELALEQQQHQGQQSNEDDEHLLRTRLDQWTKRRQRHDQIAVGAANFVNDLMNDHRDSFLQRFPEQEEEEEEEEEEMEPKEPAEWQKMGFPSEDVWRRWKLECLVNFNSSGKDQLPGSDLRKLATAK
;
A
#
# COMPACT_ATOMS: atom_id res chain seq x y z
N MET A 1 57.42 -13.98 2.71
CA MET A 1 56.01 -14.11 3.14
C MET A 1 55.40 -12.71 3.25
N GLU A 2 55.56 -11.86 2.22
CA GLU A 2 55.18 -10.42 2.26
C GLU A 2 54.90 -9.92 0.83
N LEU A 3 53.96 -10.55 0.11
CA LEU A 3 53.61 -10.14 -1.27
C LEU A 3 52.10 -10.14 -1.56
N HIS A 4 51.25 -10.22 -0.54
CA HIS A 4 49.78 -10.14 -0.71
C HIS A 4 49.17 -8.85 -0.14
N GLN A 5 49.99 -7.86 0.25
CA GLN A 5 49.53 -6.65 0.93
C GLN A 5 49.43 -5.41 0.01
N GLN A 6 49.52 -5.56 -1.33
CA GLN A 6 49.67 -4.43 -2.26
C GLN A 6 48.61 -4.32 -3.37
N ALA A 7 47.40 -4.85 -3.17
CA ALA A 7 46.25 -4.45 -3.97
C ALA A 7 44.95 -4.55 -3.17
N GLN A 8 44.87 -3.91 -2.00
CA GLN A 8 43.55 -3.52 -1.51
C GLN A 8 43.04 -2.43 -2.44
N ALA A 9 42.26 -2.82 -3.44
CA ALA A 9 41.37 -1.88 -4.11
C ALA A 9 40.41 -1.36 -3.03
N SER A 10 40.78 -0.26 -2.37
CA SER A 10 39.88 0.39 -1.43
C SER A 10 38.66 0.83 -2.23
N LEU A 11 37.49 0.32 -1.85
CA LEU A 11 36.22 0.78 -2.40
C LEU A 11 36.11 2.29 -2.26
N ASP A 12 35.54 2.95 -3.26
CA ASP A 12 35.28 4.38 -3.22
C ASP A 12 34.46 4.71 -1.97
N PRO A 13 34.81 5.75 -1.18
CA PRO A 13 34.06 6.12 0.02
C PRO A 13 32.56 6.32 -0.21
N ASN A 14 32.15 6.81 -1.37
CA ASN A 14 30.71 6.96 -1.68
C ASN A 14 30.03 5.61 -1.79
N THR A 15 30.68 4.64 -2.45
CA THR A 15 30.13 3.28 -2.57
C THR A 15 29.96 2.61 -1.21
N ILE A 16 30.91 2.83 -0.28
CA ILE A 16 30.80 2.32 1.10
C ILE A 16 29.59 2.95 1.79
N GLN A 17 29.40 4.26 1.66
CA GLN A 17 28.28 4.98 2.26
C GLN A 17 26.93 4.51 1.69
N GLU A 18 26.84 4.29 0.38
CA GLU A 18 25.63 3.78 -0.29
C GLU A 18 25.29 2.36 0.18
N LEU A 19 26.30 1.48 0.28
CA LEU A 19 26.11 0.13 0.82
C LEU A 19 25.67 0.15 2.29
N GLU A 20 26.20 1.07 3.09
CA GLU A 20 25.80 1.24 4.50
C GLU A 20 24.37 1.78 4.64
N ALA A 21 23.96 2.69 3.76
CA ALA A 21 22.59 3.17 3.68
C ALA A 21 21.61 2.04 3.30
N LEU A 22 21.92 1.27 2.25
CA LEU A 22 21.12 0.10 1.84
C LEU A 22 21.06 -0.95 2.95
N ARG A 23 22.19 -1.23 3.59
CA ARG A 23 22.26 -2.15 4.73
C ARG A 23 21.30 -1.72 5.83
N SER A 24 21.34 -0.45 6.24
CA SER A 24 20.48 0.09 7.30
C SER A 24 18.99 -0.03 6.94
N LYS A 25 18.62 0.25 5.69
CA LYS A 25 17.24 0.08 5.19
C LYS A 25 16.81 -1.39 5.16
N LEU A 26 17.68 -2.30 4.75
CA LEU A 26 17.43 -3.75 4.77
C LEU A 26 17.20 -4.28 6.18
N TYR A 27 18.01 -3.86 7.16
CA TYR A 27 17.79 -4.23 8.56
C TYR A 27 16.44 -3.72 9.06
N SER A 28 16.09 -2.47 8.78
CA SER A 28 14.80 -1.91 9.17
C SER A 28 13.61 -2.65 8.54
N LEU A 29 13.75 -3.10 7.29
CA LEU A 29 12.76 -3.93 6.61
C LEU A 29 12.65 -5.31 7.24
N GLN A 30 13.78 -5.96 7.54
CA GLN A 30 13.83 -7.25 8.22
C GLN A 30 13.15 -7.21 9.60
N GLU A 31 13.43 -6.19 10.41
CA GLU A 31 12.78 -5.99 11.72
C GLU A 31 11.26 -5.85 11.57
N THR A 32 10.82 -5.15 10.53
CA THR A 32 9.39 -4.95 10.24
C THR A 32 8.74 -6.27 9.85
N PHE A 33 9.37 -7.07 8.98
CA PHE A 33 8.92 -8.41 8.65
C PHE A 33 8.86 -9.32 9.87
N ALA A 34 9.90 -9.32 10.71
CA ALA A 34 9.93 -10.14 11.92
C ALA A 34 8.77 -9.79 12.87
N SER A 35 8.50 -8.49 13.08
CA SER A 35 7.38 -8.01 13.89
C SER A 35 6.02 -8.42 13.31
N GLN A 36 5.87 -8.35 11.99
CA GLN A 36 4.63 -8.75 11.31
C GLN A 36 4.40 -10.26 11.36
N ILE A 37 5.44 -11.05 11.11
CA ILE A 37 5.36 -12.51 11.22
C ILE A 37 4.99 -12.91 12.65
N ALA A 38 5.57 -12.26 13.67
CA ALA A 38 5.21 -12.49 15.06
C ALA A 38 3.73 -12.16 15.32
N TYR A 39 3.24 -11.03 14.81
CA TYR A 39 1.82 -10.65 14.90
C TYR A 39 0.88 -11.67 14.23
N LEU A 40 1.27 -12.22 13.07
CA LEU A 40 0.48 -13.21 12.34
C LEU A 40 0.51 -14.61 13.00
N LYS A 41 1.59 -14.95 13.70
CA LYS A 41 1.72 -16.22 14.43
C LYS A 41 0.89 -16.24 15.71
N GLU A 42 0.78 -15.10 16.39
CA GLU A 42 -0.01 -14.94 17.61
C GLU A 42 -1.05 -13.82 17.44
N PRO A 43 -2.09 -14.04 16.60
CA PRO A 43 -3.09 -13.02 16.38
C PRO A 43 -3.85 -12.77 17.70
N LYS A 44 -3.75 -11.55 18.23
CA LYS A 44 -4.63 -11.12 19.32
C LYS A 44 -6.05 -11.11 18.77
N TYR A 45 -6.92 -11.97 19.33
CA TYR A 45 -8.32 -12.02 18.93
C TYR A 45 -9.12 -10.95 19.70
N PRO A 46 -10.05 -10.24 19.07
CA PRO A 46 -10.42 -10.33 17.65
C PRO A 46 -9.38 -9.72 16.71
N PHE A 47 -9.24 -10.34 15.54
CA PHE A 47 -8.32 -9.92 14.50
C PHE A 47 -8.75 -8.54 13.95
N ASN A 48 -7.87 -7.54 14.08
CA ASN A 48 -8.18 -6.17 13.69
C ASN A 48 -7.60 -5.86 12.29
N TRP A 49 -8.47 -5.78 11.29
CA TRP A 49 -8.08 -5.51 9.90
C TRP A 49 -7.31 -4.19 9.72
N PRO A 50 -7.75 -3.05 10.29
CA PRO A 50 -6.97 -1.81 10.33
C PRO A 50 -5.52 -1.98 10.80
N ASP A 51 -5.27 -2.78 11.84
CA ASP A 51 -3.91 -2.99 12.36
C ASP A 51 -3.05 -3.78 11.37
N LEU A 52 -3.62 -4.77 10.70
CA LEU A 52 -2.92 -5.53 9.66
C LEU A 52 -2.63 -4.65 8.45
N LEU A 53 -3.60 -3.86 7.99
CA LEU A 53 -3.43 -2.94 6.88
C LEU A 53 -2.34 -1.92 7.18
N ASN A 54 -2.33 -1.34 8.39
CA ASN A 54 -1.28 -0.42 8.80
C ASN A 54 0.11 -1.09 8.77
N LYS A 55 0.21 -2.34 9.23
CA LYS A 55 1.45 -3.12 9.13
C LYS A 55 1.88 -3.29 7.67
N PHE A 56 0.98 -3.70 6.77
CA PHE A 56 1.31 -3.79 5.34
C PHE A 56 1.73 -2.44 4.75
N ASN A 57 1.05 -1.34 5.09
CA ASN A 57 1.42 -0.01 4.61
C ASN A 57 2.84 0.38 5.07
N MET A 58 3.21 0.08 6.32
CA MET A 58 4.59 0.28 6.78
C MET A 58 5.60 -0.56 5.99
N LEU A 59 5.25 -1.81 5.66
CA LEU A 59 6.10 -2.68 4.85
C LEU A 59 6.30 -2.09 3.45
N THR A 60 5.20 -1.72 2.80
CA THR A 60 5.20 -1.14 1.45
C THR A 60 6.01 0.16 1.41
N ALA A 61 5.84 1.04 2.40
CA ALA A 61 6.60 2.29 2.48
C ALA A 61 8.11 2.04 2.62
N LYS A 62 8.52 1.09 3.49
CA LYS A 62 9.93 0.74 3.66
C LYS A 62 10.51 0.08 2.42
N PHE A 63 9.75 -0.80 1.77
CA PHE A 63 10.16 -1.45 0.52
C PHE A 63 10.29 -0.44 -0.63
N ALA A 64 9.34 0.48 -0.78
CA ALA A 64 9.39 1.55 -1.78
C ALA A 64 10.63 2.44 -1.58
N SER A 65 10.90 2.86 -0.34
CA SER A 65 12.09 3.66 -0.01
C SER A 65 13.42 2.92 -0.21
N LEU A 66 13.46 1.60 0.00
CA LEU A 66 14.63 0.78 -0.34
C LEU A 66 14.80 0.67 -1.86
N SER A 67 13.70 0.46 -2.58
CA SER A 67 13.70 0.31 -4.04
C SER A 67 14.17 1.58 -4.72
N GLU A 68 13.70 2.74 -4.28
CA GLU A 68 14.10 4.05 -4.83
C GLU A 68 15.61 4.27 -4.73
N ASP A 69 16.21 4.05 -3.55
CA ASP A 69 17.66 4.13 -3.38
C ASP A 69 18.40 3.10 -4.25
N PHE A 70 17.91 1.86 -4.26
CA PHE A 70 18.54 0.78 -5.02
C PHE A 70 18.56 1.06 -6.52
N TYR A 71 17.43 1.52 -7.10
CA TYR A 71 17.37 1.97 -8.49
C TYR A 71 18.22 3.22 -8.71
N GLY A 72 18.23 4.16 -7.76
CA GLY A 72 19.09 5.34 -7.78
C GLY A 72 20.56 4.98 -7.96
N TYR A 73 21.05 3.96 -7.23
CA TYR A 73 22.44 3.51 -7.29
C TYR A 73 22.76 2.59 -8.50
N ILE A 74 21.73 2.11 -9.21
CA ILE A 74 21.87 1.25 -10.41
C ILE A 74 21.74 2.04 -11.72
N GLU A 75 20.74 2.91 -11.84
CA GLU A 75 20.34 3.50 -13.13
C GLU A 75 20.97 4.87 -13.44
N THR A 76 21.51 5.59 -12.43
CA THR A 76 21.96 6.99 -12.63
C THR A 76 23.35 7.13 -13.28
N GLY A 77 23.47 6.66 -14.52
CA GLY A 77 24.55 7.04 -15.44
C GLY A 77 25.97 6.77 -14.93
N SER A 78 26.91 7.70 -15.19
CA SER A 78 28.33 7.57 -14.84
C SER A 78 28.60 7.41 -13.33
N ASN A 79 27.64 7.77 -12.48
CA ASN A 79 27.73 7.69 -11.02
C ASN A 79 27.16 6.38 -10.45
N ALA A 80 26.58 5.50 -11.27
CA ALA A 80 26.13 4.19 -10.81
C ALA A 80 27.33 3.39 -10.26
N THR A 81 27.24 2.98 -9.00
CA THR A 81 28.30 2.30 -8.27
C THR A 81 28.05 0.79 -8.22
N LEU A 82 26.80 0.36 -7.94
CA LEU A 82 26.45 -1.03 -7.71
C LEU A 82 26.72 -1.96 -8.90
N PRO A 83 26.40 -1.58 -10.17
CA PRO A 83 26.67 -2.46 -11.31
C PRO A 83 28.16 -2.71 -11.56
N LYS A 84 29.05 -1.86 -11.03
CA LYS A 84 30.51 -1.98 -11.17
C LYS A 84 31.13 -2.86 -10.09
N LEU A 85 30.35 -3.26 -9.07
CA LEU A 85 30.84 -4.06 -7.94
C LEU A 85 30.71 -5.55 -8.23
N MET A 86 31.79 -6.28 -7.97
CA MET A 86 31.75 -7.74 -7.89
C MET A 86 32.08 -8.18 -6.46
N LEU A 87 31.17 -8.93 -5.87
CA LEU A 87 31.34 -9.49 -4.53
C LEU A 87 31.98 -10.86 -4.63
N HIS A 88 33.06 -11.08 -3.89
CA HIS A 88 33.67 -12.38 -3.71
C HIS A 88 34.09 -12.56 -2.24
N PRO A 89 34.17 -13.82 -1.75
CA PRO A 89 34.68 -14.09 -0.41
C PRO A 89 36.11 -13.53 -0.27
N TYR A 90 36.39 -12.89 0.87
CA TYR A 90 37.74 -12.38 1.16
C TYR A 90 38.75 -13.51 1.33
N THR A 91 38.35 -14.58 2.02
CA THR A 91 39.11 -15.82 2.13
C THR A 91 38.49 -16.90 1.25
N PRO A 92 39.29 -17.64 0.47
CA PRO A 92 38.78 -18.79 -0.27
C PRO A 92 38.22 -19.83 0.70
N THR A 93 37.15 -20.51 0.29
CA THR A 93 36.53 -21.57 1.09
C THR A 93 37.48 -22.74 1.24
N THR A 94 37.57 -23.26 2.47
CA THR A 94 38.45 -24.40 2.78
C THR A 94 37.67 -25.69 2.92
N THR A 95 36.36 -25.60 3.15
CA THR A 95 35.46 -26.73 3.30
C THR A 95 34.30 -26.70 2.30
N GLU A 96 33.75 -27.88 2.01
CA GLU A 96 32.54 -28.02 1.20
C GLU A 96 31.34 -27.31 1.86
N HIS A 97 31.25 -27.35 3.20
CA HIS A 97 30.18 -26.69 3.94
C HIS A 97 30.21 -25.16 3.79
N GLU A 98 31.38 -24.53 3.92
CA GLU A 98 31.56 -23.10 3.65
C GLU A 98 31.20 -22.74 2.21
N THR A 99 31.59 -23.60 1.26
CA THR A 99 31.26 -23.43 -0.16
C THR A 99 29.75 -23.45 -0.39
N ASN A 100 29.03 -24.36 0.26
CA ASN A 100 27.57 -24.45 0.15
C ASN A 100 26.87 -23.22 0.77
N ILE A 101 27.31 -22.75 1.94
CA ILE A 101 26.74 -21.57 2.58
C ILE A 101 26.95 -20.31 1.72
N LEU A 102 28.17 -20.09 1.24
CA LEU A 102 28.48 -18.92 0.41
C LEU A 102 27.76 -18.98 -0.94
N GLY A 103 27.58 -20.18 -1.52
CA GLY A 103 26.78 -20.38 -2.72
C GLY A 103 25.33 -19.94 -2.54
N VAL A 104 24.76 -20.11 -1.34
CA VAL A 104 23.40 -19.61 -1.02
C VAL A 104 23.40 -18.10 -0.78
N LEU A 105 24.37 -17.57 -0.03
CA LEU A 105 24.42 -16.14 0.32
C LEU A 105 24.72 -15.23 -0.88
N LEU A 106 25.53 -15.69 -1.83
CA LEU A 106 25.90 -14.96 -3.05
C LEU A 106 25.02 -15.33 -4.25
N ARG A 107 23.93 -16.06 -4.02
CA ARG A 107 23.01 -16.48 -5.08
C ARG A 107 22.33 -15.27 -5.72
N THR A 108 22.48 -15.15 -7.04
CA THR A 108 21.75 -14.16 -7.87
C THR A 108 20.58 -14.79 -8.63
N LYS A 109 20.47 -16.12 -8.65
CA LYS A 109 19.37 -16.82 -9.32
C LYS A 109 18.06 -16.51 -8.61
N LEU A 110 17.07 -16.08 -9.40
CA LEU A 110 15.69 -15.85 -8.97
C LEU A 110 15.10 -17.04 -8.20
N ILE A 111 14.11 -16.73 -7.37
CA ILE A 111 13.33 -17.74 -6.67
C ILE A 111 12.39 -18.41 -7.70
N PRO A 112 12.14 -19.74 -7.61
CA PRO A 112 11.38 -20.47 -8.64
C PRO A 112 10.01 -19.87 -8.99
N ASP A 113 9.28 -19.34 -8.00
CA ASP A 113 7.97 -18.74 -8.22
C ASP A 113 8.05 -17.46 -9.08
N ILE A 114 9.12 -16.67 -8.91
CA ILE A 114 9.39 -15.48 -9.70
C ILE A 114 9.83 -15.86 -11.11
N GLU A 115 10.72 -16.87 -11.27
CA GLU A 115 11.10 -17.38 -12.60
C GLU A 115 9.88 -17.86 -13.38
N LYS A 116 8.97 -18.58 -12.72
CA LYS A 116 7.74 -19.08 -13.35
C LYS A 116 6.85 -17.91 -13.80
N LEU A 117 6.66 -16.92 -12.93
CA LEU A 117 5.85 -15.75 -13.27
C LEU A 117 6.46 -14.97 -14.44
N GLU A 118 7.78 -14.79 -14.47
CA GLU A 118 8.47 -14.11 -15.57
C GLU A 118 8.26 -14.86 -16.90
N LEU A 119 8.42 -16.19 -16.91
CA LEU A 119 8.18 -17.01 -18.09
C LEU A 119 6.73 -16.95 -18.57
N GLU A 120 5.77 -16.98 -17.65
CA GLU A 120 4.34 -16.85 -17.98
C GLU A 120 4.03 -15.47 -18.60
N THR A 121 4.61 -14.41 -18.04
CA THR A 121 4.42 -13.04 -18.54
C THR A 121 5.06 -12.86 -19.92
N GLN A 122 6.28 -13.37 -20.12
CA GLN A 122 6.95 -13.37 -21.43
C GLN A 122 6.15 -14.17 -22.47
N ALA A 123 5.60 -15.32 -22.09
CA ALA A 123 4.77 -16.12 -22.98
C ALA A 123 3.45 -15.42 -23.34
N ALA A 124 2.84 -14.70 -22.39
CA ALA A 124 1.65 -13.90 -22.65
C ALA A 124 1.95 -12.76 -23.65
N LEU A 125 3.02 -11.99 -23.41
CA LEU A 125 3.46 -10.92 -24.31
C LEU A 125 3.79 -11.44 -25.72
N ALA A 126 4.45 -12.59 -25.83
CA ALA A 126 4.78 -13.19 -27.12
C ALA A 126 3.51 -13.58 -27.91
N ARG A 127 2.46 -14.07 -27.23
CA ARG A 127 1.18 -14.37 -27.87
C ARG A 127 0.47 -13.11 -28.36
N GLU A 128 0.44 -12.06 -27.53
CA GLU A 128 -0.16 -10.76 -27.92
C GLU A 128 0.56 -10.17 -29.13
N LEU A 129 1.89 -10.16 -29.13
CA LEU A 129 2.70 -9.68 -30.25
C LEU A 129 2.50 -10.51 -31.54
N ALA A 130 2.33 -11.84 -31.41
CA ALA A 130 2.05 -12.70 -32.56
C ALA A 130 0.66 -12.42 -33.18
N LEU A 131 -0.34 -12.11 -32.35
CA LEU A 131 -1.68 -11.72 -32.81
C LEU A 131 -1.66 -10.37 -33.53
N GLU A 132 -0.91 -9.38 -33.04
CA GLU A 132 -0.72 -8.09 -33.72
C GLU A 132 0.01 -8.25 -35.06
N GLN A 133 1.01 -9.14 -35.14
CA GLN A 133 1.73 -9.40 -36.39
C GLN A 133 0.86 -10.07 -37.47
N GLN A 134 -0.05 -10.96 -37.08
CA GLN A 134 -0.99 -11.60 -38.03
C GLN A 134 -1.96 -10.59 -38.67
N GLN A 135 -2.31 -9.51 -37.97
CA GLN A 135 -3.17 -8.44 -38.51
C GLN A 135 -2.42 -7.53 -39.51
N HIS A 136 -1.09 -7.44 -39.41
CA HIS A 136 -0.26 -6.59 -40.28
C HIS A 136 0.47 -7.35 -41.41
N GLN A 137 0.35 -8.69 -41.49
CA GLN A 137 1.02 -9.54 -42.48
C GLN A 137 0.51 -9.39 -43.94
N GLY A 138 -0.45 -8.52 -44.22
CA GLY A 138 -0.88 -8.22 -45.60
C GLY A 138 0.12 -7.38 -46.41
N GLN A 139 1.10 -6.74 -45.76
CA GLN A 139 2.09 -5.88 -46.41
C GLN A 139 3.44 -5.98 -45.69
N GLN A 140 4.35 -6.87 -46.12
CA GLN A 140 5.78 -6.53 -46.25
C GLN A 140 6.59 -7.71 -46.80
N SER A 141 7.25 -7.41 -47.92
CA SER A 141 8.28 -8.19 -48.61
C SER A 141 9.67 -7.80 -48.10
N ASN A 142 10.55 -8.77 -47.84
CA ASN A 142 12.03 -8.69 -47.86
C ASN A 142 12.69 -7.33 -47.53
N GLU A 143 12.30 -6.68 -46.42
CA GLU A 143 13.11 -5.59 -45.84
C GLU A 143 13.94 -6.15 -44.69
N ASP A 144 15.15 -5.60 -44.52
CA ASP A 144 16.17 -6.01 -43.56
C ASP A 144 15.59 -6.11 -42.14
N ASP A 145 15.53 -7.32 -41.57
CA ASP A 145 14.86 -7.63 -40.30
C ASP A 145 15.34 -6.72 -39.15
N GLU A 146 16.61 -6.32 -39.19
CA GLU A 146 17.22 -5.44 -38.20
C GLU A 146 16.62 -4.01 -38.25
N HIS A 147 16.36 -3.48 -39.45
CA HIS A 147 15.74 -2.17 -39.61
C HIS A 147 14.29 -2.17 -39.14
N LEU A 148 13.57 -3.26 -39.42
CA LEU A 148 12.19 -3.46 -39.00
C LEU A 148 12.08 -3.60 -37.48
N LEU A 149 12.98 -4.34 -36.84
CA LEU A 149 13.07 -4.44 -35.38
C LEU A 149 13.38 -3.09 -34.72
N ARG A 150 14.34 -2.32 -35.26
CA ARG A 150 14.65 -0.96 -34.76
C ARG A 150 13.44 -0.03 -34.88
N THR A 151 12.73 -0.09 -36.01
CA THR A 151 11.55 0.75 -36.24
C THR A 151 10.42 0.39 -35.27
N ARG A 152 10.18 -0.90 -35.02
CA ARG A 152 9.20 -1.34 -34.02
C ARG A 152 9.59 -0.94 -32.61
N LEU A 153 10.87 -1.07 -32.26
CA LEU A 153 11.37 -0.64 -30.95
C LEU A 153 11.16 0.86 -30.76
N ASP A 154 11.45 1.68 -31.77
CA ASP A 154 11.20 3.14 -31.73
C ASP A 154 9.70 3.49 -31.62
N GLN A 155 8.83 2.70 -32.25
CA GLN A 155 7.37 2.87 -32.06
C GLN A 155 6.94 2.54 -30.63
N TRP A 156 7.47 1.47 -30.04
CA TRP A 156 7.18 1.09 -28.66
C TRP A 156 7.72 2.10 -27.65
N THR A 157 8.94 2.61 -27.84
CA THR A 157 9.51 3.65 -26.97
C THR A 157 8.67 4.93 -27.05
N LYS A 158 8.22 5.34 -28.24
CA LYS A 158 7.31 6.48 -28.42
C LYS A 158 5.95 6.26 -27.76
N ARG A 159 5.36 5.07 -27.89
CA ARG A 159 4.09 4.73 -27.22
C ARG A 159 4.24 4.78 -25.70
N ARG A 160 5.33 4.21 -25.16
CA ARG A 160 5.66 4.28 -23.74
C ARG A 160 5.82 5.73 -23.28
N GLN A 161 6.62 6.54 -23.97
CA GLN A 161 6.80 7.96 -23.64
C GLN A 161 5.47 8.72 -23.63
N ARG A 162 4.60 8.47 -24.61
CA ARG A 162 3.27 9.09 -24.66
C ARG A 162 2.40 8.64 -23.48
N HIS A 163 2.41 7.35 -23.15
CA HIS A 163 1.69 6.84 -21.99
C HIS A 163 2.19 7.51 -20.70
N ASP A 164 3.51 7.59 -20.51
CA ASP A 164 4.13 8.22 -19.34
C ASP A 164 3.75 9.71 -19.24
N GLN A 165 3.73 10.44 -20.37
CA GLN A 165 3.26 11.82 -20.42
C GLN A 165 1.79 11.96 -20.01
N ILE A 166 0.92 11.07 -20.47
CA ILE A 166 -0.51 11.06 -20.10
C ILE A 166 -0.67 10.75 -18.61
N ALA A 167 0.07 9.76 -18.09
CA ALA A 167 0.02 9.40 -16.68
C ALA A 167 0.47 10.56 -15.78
N VAL A 168 1.57 11.23 -16.14
CA VAL A 168 2.05 12.44 -15.43
C VAL A 168 1.02 13.57 -15.55
N GLY A 169 0.45 13.79 -16.73
CA GLY A 169 -0.59 14.80 -16.94
C GLY A 169 -1.83 14.55 -16.08
N ALA A 170 -2.27 13.29 -15.97
CA ALA A 170 -3.39 12.89 -15.11
C ALA A 170 -3.06 13.09 -13.63
N ALA A 171 -1.86 12.73 -13.19
CA ALA A 171 -1.42 12.96 -11.81
C ALA A 171 -1.40 14.45 -11.46
N ASN A 172 -0.88 15.30 -12.36
CA ASN A 172 -0.87 16.74 -12.18
C ASN A 172 -2.28 17.32 -12.16
N PHE A 173 -3.17 16.88 -13.06
CA PHE A 173 -4.57 17.29 -13.07
C PHE A 173 -5.28 16.97 -11.75
N VAL A 174 -5.07 15.77 -11.21
CA VAL A 174 -5.64 15.39 -9.90
C VAL A 174 -5.05 16.25 -8.79
N ASN A 175 -3.74 16.52 -8.82
CA ASN A 175 -3.10 17.39 -7.83
C ASN A 175 -3.63 18.83 -7.89
N ASP A 176 -3.82 19.38 -9.09
CA ASP A 176 -4.40 20.71 -9.31
C ASP A 176 -5.84 20.75 -8.79
N LEU A 177 -6.66 19.73 -9.14
CA LEU A 177 -8.03 19.59 -8.62
C LEU A 177 -8.06 19.51 -7.09
N MET A 178 -7.15 18.76 -6.48
CA MET A 178 -7.03 18.64 -5.02
C MET A 178 -6.61 19.96 -4.37
N ASN A 179 -5.78 20.76 -5.01
CA ASN A 179 -5.34 22.06 -4.50
C ASN A 179 -6.44 23.12 -4.65
N ASP A 180 -7.10 23.17 -5.81
CA ASP A 180 -8.15 24.14 -6.12
C ASP A 180 -9.44 23.90 -5.31
N HIS A 181 -9.74 22.64 -5.00
CA HIS A 181 -10.94 22.24 -4.26
C HIS A 181 -10.65 21.66 -2.87
N ARG A 182 -9.45 21.89 -2.32
CA ARG A 182 -9.03 21.34 -1.02
C ARG A 182 -10.06 21.57 0.08
N ASP A 183 -10.58 22.79 0.16
CA ASP A 183 -11.56 23.18 1.18
C ASP A 183 -12.92 22.52 0.95
N SER A 184 -13.27 22.23 -0.31
CA SER A 184 -14.50 21.50 -0.67
C SER A 184 -14.42 20.02 -0.29
N PHE A 185 -13.24 19.39 -0.37
CA PHE A 185 -13.06 17.98 0.03
C PHE A 185 -13.05 17.78 1.55
N LEU A 186 -12.67 18.81 2.31
CA LEU A 186 -12.65 18.78 3.78
C LEU A 186 -13.99 19.15 4.40
N GLN A 187 -14.89 19.74 3.61
CA GLN A 187 -16.27 19.92 4.04
C GLN A 187 -16.87 18.52 4.21
N ARG A 188 -17.32 18.24 5.44
CA ARG A 188 -18.38 17.25 5.60
C ARG A 188 -19.51 17.81 4.75
N PHE A 189 -19.89 17.10 3.70
CA PHE A 189 -21.20 17.34 3.12
C PHE A 189 -22.14 17.38 4.33
N PRO A 190 -22.92 18.46 4.52
CA PRO A 190 -24.05 18.33 5.42
C PRO A 190 -24.70 17.04 4.96
N GLU A 191 -24.97 16.13 5.90
CA GLU A 191 -25.86 15.03 5.60
C GLU A 191 -26.95 15.67 4.73
N GLN A 192 -27.17 15.13 3.53
CA GLN A 192 -28.53 15.12 3.05
C GLN A 192 -29.26 14.48 4.23
N GLU A 193 -29.72 15.31 5.17
CA GLU A 193 -30.97 15.13 5.88
C GLU A 193 -31.90 14.80 4.73
N GLU A 194 -31.95 13.50 4.48
CA GLU A 194 -32.95 12.79 3.75
C GLU A 194 -33.87 13.74 2.97
N GLU A 195 -33.61 13.83 1.66
CA GLU A 195 -34.67 13.98 0.66
C GLU A 195 -35.72 12.82 0.75
N GLU A 196 -35.82 12.13 1.90
CA GLU A 196 -36.97 11.31 2.31
C GLU A 196 -38.03 12.15 3.06
N GLU A 197 -37.74 13.39 3.51
CA GLU A 197 -38.77 14.27 4.11
C GLU A 197 -39.70 14.93 3.06
N GLU A 198 -39.35 14.96 1.77
CA GLU A 198 -40.20 15.59 0.74
C GLU A 198 -41.23 14.64 0.09
N GLU A 199 -41.20 13.32 0.36
CA GLU A 199 -42.25 12.37 -0.08
C GLU A 199 -43.14 11.84 1.07
N GLU A 200 -42.86 12.17 2.34
CA GLU A 200 -43.74 11.88 3.49
C GLU A 200 -44.67 13.06 3.89
N GLU A 201 -44.98 13.97 2.94
CA GLU A 201 -46.13 14.90 3.06
C GLU A 201 -47.49 14.19 2.86
N GLU A 202 -47.68 12.99 3.41
CA GLU A 202 -49.00 12.36 3.54
C GLU A 202 -49.36 12.17 5.03
N MET A 203 -49.64 13.30 5.69
CA MET A 203 -50.56 13.44 6.82
C MET A 203 -50.71 12.25 7.78
N GLU A 204 -49.77 12.08 8.72
CA GLU A 204 -50.09 11.49 10.02
C GLU A 204 -50.25 12.59 11.08
N PRO A 205 -51.35 12.59 11.87
CA PRO A 205 -51.56 13.61 12.88
C PRO A 205 -50.50 13.46 13.96
N LYS A 206 -49.67 14.51 14.15
CA LYS A 206 -48.68 14.66 15.23
C LYS A 206 -49.22 14.06 16.54
N GLU A 207 -48.84 12.83 16.84
CA GLU A 207 -49.03 12.28 18.16
C GLU A 207 -48.31 13.19 19.16
N PRO A 208 -48.87 13.45 20.35
CA PRO A 208 -48.17 14.23 21.34
C PRO A 208 -46.83 13.53 21.64
N ALA A 209 -45.74 14.29 21.51
CA ALA A 209 -44.38 13.79 21.64
C ALA A 209 -44.25 12.87 22.87
N GLU A 210 -43.59 11.72 22.73
CA GLU A 210 -43.60 10.62 23.72
C GLU A 210 -43.27 11.08 25.15
N TRP A 211 -42.43 12.10 25.29
CA TRP A 211 -42.07 12.69 26.59
C TRP A 211 -43.25 13.38 27.29
N GLN A 212 -44.18 13.99 26.53
CA GLN A 212 -45.42 14.58 27.05
C GLN A 212 -46.41 13.49 27.47
N LYS A 213 -46.56 12.43 26.65
CA LYS A 213 -47.38 11.24 27.00
C LYS A 213 -46.89 10.61 28.32
N MET A 214 -45.58 10.63 28.53
CA MET A 214 -44.92 10.05 29.71
C MET A 214 -44.83 11.00 30.91
N GLY A 215 -45.34 12.24 30.80
CA GLY A 215 -45.42 13.21 31.90
C GLY A 215 -44.13 13.96 32.21
N PHE A 216 -43.11 13.88 31.36
CA PHE A 216 -41.83 14.56 31.60
C PHE A 216 -41.96 16.08 31.44
N PRO A 217 -41.26 16.89 32.27
CA PRO A 217 -41.33 18.35 32.23
C PRO A 217 -40.63 18.97 31.02
N SER A 218 -39.65 18.29 30.44
CA SER A 218 -38.98 18.68 29.20
C SER A 218 -38.44 17.47 28.45
N GLU A 219 -38.21 17.64 27.16
CA GLU A 219 -37.61 16.62 26.31
C GLU A 219 -36.20 16.23 26.78
N ASP A 220 -35.40 17.19 27.26
CA ASP A 220 -34.05 16.95 27.76
C ASP A 220 -34.02 16.00 28.97
N VAL A 221 -34.99 16.13 29.87
CA VAL A 221 -35.10 15.25 31.06
C VAL A 221 -35.48 13.84 30.62
N TRP A 222 -36.36 13.71 29.62
CA TRP A 222 -36.72 12.42 29.04
C TRP A 222 -35.55 11.75 28.31
N ARG A 223 -34.78 12.50 27.49
CA ARG A 223 -33.59 11.99 26.81
C ARG A 223 -32.54 11.48 27.80
N ARG A 224 -32.31 12.22 28.90
CA ARG A 224 -31.42 11.78 30.00
C ARG A 224 -31.92 10.51 30.69
N TRP A 225 -33.22 10.41 30.96
CA TRP A 225 -33.81 9.18 31.50
C TRP A 225 -33.69 7.98 30.55
N LYS A 226 -33.87 8.20 29.24
CA LYS A 226 -33.70 7.16 28.20
C LYS A 226 -32.25 6.65 28.17
N LEU A 227 -31.27 7.55 28.30
CA LEU A 227 -29.86 7.18 28.42
C LEU A 227 -29.57 6.38 29.71
N GLU A 228 -30.14 6.78 30.86
CA GLU A 228 -30.02 5.99 32.10
C GLU A 228 -30.59 4.57 31.93
N CYS A 229 -31.74 4.43 31.26
CA CYS A 229 -32.34 3.13 31.00
C CYS A 229 -31.48 2.28 30.05
N LEU A 230 -30.87 2.90 29.03
CA LEU A 230 -29.99 2.21 28.08
C LEU A 230 -28.68 1.73 28.74
N VAL A 231 -28.11 2.55 29.63
CA VAL A 231 -26.95 2.16 30.44
C VAL A 231 -27.30 1.04 31.42
N ASN A 232 -28.46 1.11 32.07
CA ASN A 232 -28.97 0.04 32.94
C ASN A 232 -29.29 -1.26 32.18
N PHE A 233 -29.81 -1.16 30.95
CA PHE A 233 -30.03 -2.31 30.09
C PHE A 233 -28.71 -3.00 29.74
N ASN A 234 -27.71 -2.23 29.32
CA ASN A 234 -26.39 -2.78 28.98
C ASN A 234 -25.63 -3.38 30.17
N SER A 235 -25.95 -2.95 31.40
CA SER A 235 -25.27 -3.44 32.61
C SER A 235 -26.04 -4.52 33.39
N SER A 236 -27.37 -4.45 33.43
CA SER A 236 -28.24 -5.32 34.24
C SER A 236 -29.30 -6.09 33.42
N GLY A 237 -29.41 -5.84 32.11
CA GLY A 237 -30.41 -6.48 31.24
C GLY A 237 -31.86 -6.07 31.55
N LYS A 238 -32.06 -4.93 32.22
CA LYS A 238 -33.39 -4.43 32.60
C LYS A 238 -33.69 -3.13 31.86
N ASP A 239 -34.84 -3.09 31.19
CA ASP A 239 -35.28 -1.97 30.35
C ASP A 239 -35.60 -0.68 31.12
N GLN A 240 -35.82 -0.77 32.44
CA GLN A 240 -36.12 0.38 33.27
C GLN A 240 -35.30 0.33 34.55
N LEU A 241 -34.84 1.49 35.00
CA LEU A 241 -34.17 1.67 36.29
C LEU A 241 -35.23 2.00 37.37
N PRO A 242 -35.62 1.05 38.24
CA PRO A 242 -36.59 1.32 39.29
C PRO A 242 -36.01 2.31 40.29
N GLY A 243 -36.67 3.45 40.47
CA GLY A 243 -36.25 4.49 41.40
C GLY A 243 -35.43 5.65 40.81
N SER A 244 -35.26 5.72 39.47
CA SER A 244 -34.62 6.87 38.81
C SER A 244 -35.26 8.19 39.25
N ASP A 245 -34.43 9.14 39.69
CA ASP A 245 -34.87 10.47 40.10
C ASP A 245 -35.46 11.25 38.92
N LEU A 246 -34.99 10.98 37.69
CA LEU A 246 -35.54 11.55 36.46
C LEU A 246 -36.95 11.01 36.15
N ARG A 247 -37.23 9.73 36.47
CA ARG A 247 -38.59 9.17 36.34
C ARG A 247 -39.54 9.75 37.38
N LYS A 248 -39.05 10.04 38.60
CA LYS A 248 -39.87 10.68 39.65
C LYS A 248 -40.35 12.07 39.24
N LEU A 249 -39.54 12.82 38.50
CA LEU A 249 -39.93 14.12 37.95
C LEU A 249 -41.12 14.03 36.98
N ALA A 250 -41.29 12.90 36.30
CA ALA A 250 -42.42 12.65 35.41
C ALA A 250 -43.71 12.26 36.16
N THR A 251 -43.58 11.68 37.35
CA THR A 251 -44.70 11.20 38.18
C THR A 251 -45.07 12.13 39.33
N ALA A 252 -44.32 13.22 39.57
CA ALA A 252 -44.49 14.14 40.69
C ALA A 252 -45.61 15.18 40.51
N LYS A 253 -46.68 14.83 39.78
CA LYS A 253 -47.89 15.65 39.67
C LYS A 253 -48.91 15.28 40.74
#